data_AF-A0A9Q0H7C7-F1
#
_entry.id   AF-A0A9Q0H7C7-F1
#
_cell.length_a   1.000
_cell.length_b   1.000
_cell.length_c   1.000
_cell.angle_alpha   90.00
_cell.angle_beta   90.00
_cell.angle_gamma   90.00
#
_symmetry.space_group_name_H-M   'P 1'
#
loop_
_entity.id
_entity.type
_entity.pdbx_description
1 polymer ?
#
loop_
_entity_poly.entity_id
_entity_poly.type
_entity_poly.pdbx_seq_one_letter_code
_entity_poly.pdbx_strand_id
1 'polypeptide(L)'
;MQTIKFRPHCGEAGDVDHLAAAFLLCHNISHGIILRKSPVLQYLYYLSQIGLCMSPLSNNSLFLDYHRNPFPMFFQRGLNVSLSSDDPLQIHLTKEALVEEYSVAAKVWKLSACDLCEIARNSVYHSGFSHAAKV
;
A
#
# COMPACT_ATOMS: atom_id res chain seq x y z
N MET A 1 19.55 20.36 -7.56
CA MET A 1 19.94 18.94 -7.69
C MET A 1 18.74 18.08 -7.25
N GLN A 2 18.40 17.02 -7.98
CA GLN A 2 17.31 16.13 -7.58
C GLN A 2 17.81 15.16 -6.49
N THR A 3 17.03 14.99 -5.41
CA THR A 3 17.31 14.03 -4.33
C THR A 3 16.52 12.76 -4.54
N ILE A 4 17.13 11.60 -4.28
CA ILE A 4 16.43 10.32 -4.29
C ILE A 4 15.79 10.04 -2.92
N LYS A 5 14.61 9.42 -2.91
CA LYS A 5 13.93 8.98 -1.69
C LYS A 5 14.08 7.47 -1.54
N PHE A 6 14.36 7.01 -0.32
CA PHE A 6 14.46 5.58 -0.04
C PHE A 6 13.07 4.97 0.17
N ARG A 7 12.72 3.99 -0.68
CA ARG A 7 11.38 3.40 -0.82
C ARG A 7 11.46 1.88 -1.05
N PRO A 8 11.84 1.09 -0.03
CA PRO A 8 12.07 -0.34 -0.23
C PRO A 8 10.77 -1.14 -0.37
N HIS A 9 10.88 -2.30 -1.02
CA HIS A 9 9.95 -3.39 -0.80
C HIS A 9 10.18 -3.93 0.61
N CYS A 10 9.18 -3.90 1.48
CA CYS A 10 9.36 -4.27 2.88
C CYS A 10 8.09 -4.89 3.50
N GLY A 11 8.26 -6.00 4.22
CA GLY A 11 7.19 -6.59 5.03
C GLY A 11 6.05 -7.21 4.22
N GLU A 12 6.29 -7.63 2.98
CA GLU A 12 5.41 -8.58 2.29
C GLU A 12 5.46 -9.95 2.98
N ALA A 13 6.69 -10.46 3.15
CA ALA A 13 7.04 -11.66 3.87
C ALA A 13 8.31 -11.42 4.71
N GLY A 14 8.78 -12.46 5.40
CA GLY A 14 9.96 -12.39 6.26
C GLY A 14 9.65 -11.94 7.70
N ASP A 15 10.68 -11.46 8.38
CA ASP A 15 10.64 -11.08 9.79
C ASP A 15 10.18 -9.63 9.99
N VAL A 16 9.69 -9.32 11.19
CA VAL A 16 9.08 -8.05 11.58
C VAL A 16 10.11 -6.94 11.75
N ASP A 17 11.37 -7.29 11.95
CA ASP A 17 12.51 -6.37 12.06
C ASP A 17 12.73 -5.56 10.77
N HIS A 18 12.41 -6.13 9.60
CA HIS A 18 12.39 -5.41 8.32
C HIS A 18 11.55 -4.13 8.42
N LEU A 19 10.37 -4.22 9.04
CA LEU A 19 9.46 -3.09 9.22
C LEU A 19 9.95 -2.11 10.29
N ALA A 20 10.61 -2.61 11.35
CA ALA A 20 11.23 -1.74 12.34
C ALA A 20 12.39 -0.93 11.74
N ALA A 21 13.24 -1.56 10.93
CA ALA A 21 14.32 -0.87 10.21
C ALA A 21 13.77 0.11 9.16
N ALA A 22 12.74 -0.29 8.41
CA ALA A 22 12.12 0.56 7.42
C ALA A 22 11.46 1.80 8.04
N PHE A 23 10.79 1.63 9.19
CA PHE A 23 10.20 2.74 9.96
C PHE A 23 11.23 3.83 10.28
N LEU A 24 12.45 3.44 10.64
CA LEU A 24 13.50 4.39 11.06
C LEU A 24 14.14 5.15 9.89
N LEU A 25 14.16 4.58 8.68
CA LEU A 25 15.03 5.05 7.59
C LEU A 25 14.30 5.43 6.30
N CYS A 26 13.07 4.95 6.09
CA CYS A 26 12.40 5.03 4.79
C CYS A 26 11.39 6.16 4.72
N HIS A 27 11.10 6.59 3.49
CA HIS A 27 10.03 7.56 3.23
C HIS A 27 8.66 6.90 3.09
N ASN A 28 8.61 5.74 2.43
CA ASN A 28 7.43 4.89 2.29
C ASN A 28 7.92 3.45 2.00
N ILE A 29 7.01 2.49 2.04
CA ILE A 29 7.31 1.10 1.73
C ILE A 29 6.30 0.53 0.74
N SER A 30 6.73 -0.45 -0.04
CA SER A 30 5.82 -1.35 -0.75
C SER A 30 5.47 -2.55 0.15
N HIS A 31 4.21 -2.98 0.09
CA HIS A 31 3.58 -4.07 0.86
C HIS A 31 3.27 -3.73 2.32
N GLY A 32 4.09 -4.15 3.29
CA GLY A 32 3.81 -3.95 4.72
C GLY A 32 2.72 -4.88 5.30
N ILE A 33 2.39 -5.98 4.64
CA ILE A 33 1.41 -6.99 5.11
C ILE A 33 1.71 -7.46 6.54
N ILE A 34 2.99 -7.68 6.84
CA ILE A 34 3.46 -8.20 8.14
C ILE A 34 3.19 -7.21 9.30
N LEU A 35 2.86 -5.94 9.04
CA LEU A 35 2.39 -5.00 10.08
C LEU A 35 1.16 -5.53 10.83
N ARG A 36 0.38 -6.45 10.24
CA ARG A 36 -0.73 -7.13 10.93
C ARG A 36 -0.28 -7.93 12.15
N LYS A 37 0.99 -8.33 12.23
CA LYS A 37 1.58 -9.15 13.30
C LYS A 37 2.15 -8.33 14.46
N SER A 38 2.31 -7.01 14.29
CA SER A 38 2.85 -6.12 15.32
C SER A 38 1.94 -4.91 15.54
N PRO A 39 1.10 -4.93 16.58
CA PRO A 39 0.24 -3.79 16.93
C PRO A 39 1.05 -2.51 17.17
N VAL A 40 2.24 -2.63 17.77
CA VAL A 40 3.11 -1.49 18.08
C VAL A 40 3.61 -0.83 16.81
N LEU A 41 4.20 -1.58 15.88
CA LEU A 41 4.68 -1.00 14.63
C LEU A 41 3.53 -0.44 13.80
N GLN A 42 2.40 -1.14 13.74
CA GLN A 42 1.24 -0.64 13.01
C GLN A 42 0.76 0.71 13.54
N TYR A 43 0.74 0.88 14.87
CA TYR A 43 0.38 2.15 15.49
C TYR A 43 1.42 3.24 15.22
N LEU A 44 2.72 2.90 15.23
CA LEU A 44 3.78 3.84 14.89
C LEU A 44 3.69 4.31 13.44
N TYR A 45 3.42 3.41 12.48
CA TYR A 45 3.19 3.76 11.08
C TYR A 45 1.96 4.64 10.87
N TYR A 46 0.91 4.42 11.67
CA TYR A 46 -0.24 5.31 11.71
C TYR A 46 0.16 6.71 12.20
N LEU A 47 0.85 6.83 13.33
CA LEU A 47 1.23 8.12 13.89
C LEU A 47 2.19 8.89 12.98
N SER A 48 3.15 8.20 12.37
CA SER A 48 4.13 8.81 11.46
C SER A 48 3.62 9.01 10.05
N GLN A 49 2.44 8.46 9.71
CA GLN A 49 1.84 8.50 8.38
C GLN A 49 2.79 8.00 7.28
N ILE A 50 3.62 7.00 7.59
CA ILE A 50 4.48 6.34 6.60
C ILE A 50 3.60 5.63 5.57
N GLY A 51 3.81 5.97 4.30
CA GLY A 51 3.02 5.45 3.19
C GLY A 51 3.22 3.96 2.95
N LEU A 52 2.12 3.24 2.77
CA LEU A 52 2.05 1.81 2.45
C LEU A 52 1.48 1.63 1.04
N CYS A 53 2.32 1.28 0.08
CA CYS A 53 1.89 0.96 -1.28
C CYS A 53 1.63 -0.55 -1.39
N MET A 54 0.37 -0.96 -1.39
CA MET A 54 -0.02 -2.37 -1.28
C MET A 54 -0.58 -2.89 -2.60
N SER A 55 -0.31 -4.15 -2.91
CA SER A 55 -0.80 -4.82 -4.13
C SER A 55 -1.62 -6.07 -3.79
N PRO A 56 -2.88 -5.93 -3.35
CA PRO A 56 -3.70 -7.04 -2.86
C PRO A 56 -3.85 -8.22 -3.82
N LEU A 57 -4.06 -7.98 -5.12
CA LEU A 57 -4.14 -9.06 -6.11
C LEU A 57 -2.82 -9.82 -6.25
N SER A 58 -1.68 -9.12 -6.23
CA SER A 58 -0.35 -9.74 -6.18
C SER A 58 -0.19 -10.61 -4.94
N ASN A 59 -0.52 -10.05 -3.76
CA ASN A 59 -0.36 -10.77 -2.50
C ASN A 59 -1.23 -12.04 -2.44
N ASN A 60 -2.41 -12.01 -3.09
CA ASN A 60 -3.29 -13.18 -3.23
C ASN A 60 -2.70 -14.30 -4.06
N SER A 61 -1.96 -13.98 -5.11
CA SER A 61 -1.35 -14.98 -5.99
C SER A 61 -0.25 -15.79 -5.30
N LEU A 62 0.39 -15.26 -4.25
CA LEU A 62 1.63 -15.84 -3.70
C LEU A 62 1.61 -16.11 -2.19
N PHE A 63 1.01 -15.24 -1.38
CA PHE A 63 1.32 -15.20 0.07
C PHE A 63 0.09 -15.22 0.97
N LEU A 64 -1.05 -14.71 0.51
CA LEU A 64 -2.17 -14.43 1.39
C LEU A 64 -3.49 -14.33 0.63
N ASP A 65 -4.43 -15.24 0.93
CA ASP A 65 -5.82 -15.15 0.44
C ASP A 65 -6.38 -13.72 0.52
N TYR A 66 -7.00 -13.27 -0.58
CA TYR A 66 -7.43 -11.89 -0.80
C TYR A 66 -8.33 -11.37 0.34
N HIS A 67 -9.24 -12.20 0.84
CA HIS A 67 -10.14 -11.84 1.95
C HIS A 67 -9.40 -11.64 3.28
N ARG A 68 -8.20 -12.20 3.41
CA ARG A 68 -7.36 -12.08 4.60
C ARG A 68 -6.35 -10.94 4.48
N ASN A 69 -6.30 -10.22 3.36
CA ASN A 69 -5.40 -9.07 3.18
C ASN A 69 -5.70 -7.98 4.23
N PRO A 70 -4.68 -7.40 4.89
CA PRO A 70 -4.91 -6.40 5.94
C PRO A 70 -5.23 -4.99 5.40
N PHE A 71 -5.15 -4.76 4.09
CA PHE A 71 -5.45 -3.46 3.47
C PHE A 71 -6.74 -2.79 3.98
N PRO A 72 -7.93 -3.44 3.96
CA PRO A 72 -9.17 -2.78 4.39
C PRO A 72 -9.11 -2.37 5.87
N MET A 73 -8.46 -3.18 6.72
CA MET A 73 -8.27 -2.84 8.14
C MET A 73 -7.29 -1.68 8.32
N PHE A 74 -6.20 -1.64 7.56
CA PHE A 74 -5.26 -0.51 7.59
C PHE A 74 -5.93 0.78 7.15
N PHE A 75 -6.70 0.74 6.06
CA PHE A 75 -7.48 1.87 5.58
C PHE A 75 -8.47 2.38 6.64
N GLN A 76 -9.27 1.49 7.22
CA GLN A 76 -10.25 1.84 8.27
C GLN A 76 -9.61 2.43 9.54
N ARG A 77 -8.35 2.08 9.81
CA ARG A 77 -7.57 2.63 10.94
C ARG A 77 -6.87 3.95 10.60
N GLY A 78 -7.01 4.45 9.37
CA GLY A 78 -6.38 5.69 8.93
C GLY A 78 -4.88 5.57 8.69
N LEU A 79 -4.35 4.35 8.45
CA LEU A 79 -3.00 4.22 7.94
C LEU A 79 -2.95 4.79 6.52
N ASN A 80 -1.80 5.38 6.17
CA ASN A 80 -1.59 6.02 4.88
C ASN A 80 -1.36 4.97 3.78
N VAL A 81 -2.44 4.36 3.28
CA VAL A 81 -2.40 3.28 2.31
C VAL A 81 -2.73 3.75 0.89
N SER A 82 -2.13 3.10 -0.10
CA SER A 82 -2.45 3.23 -1.52
C SER A 82 -2.43 1.88 -2.21
N LEU A 83 -3.22 1.72 -3.28
CA LEU A 83 -3.22 0.51 -4.10
C LEU A 83 -2.20 0.60 -5.25
N SER A 84 -1.54 -0.52 -5.54
CA SER A 84 -0.62 -0.73 -6.66
C SER A 84 -0.86 -2.08 -7.34
N SER A 85 -0.31 -2.24 -8.54
CA SER A 85 -0.49 -3.44 -9.38
C SER A 85 0.60 -4.50 -9.23
N ASP A 86 1.79 -4.13 -8.76
CA ASP A 86 2.98 -5.00 -8.72
C ASP A 86 3.42 -5.49 -10.12
N ASP A 87 2.98 -6.68 -10.55
CA ASP A 87 3.28 -7.33 -11.82
C ASP A 87 2.04 -7.44 -12.74
N PRO A 88 1.59 -6.35 -13.39
CA PRO A 88 0.40 -6.33 -14.25
C PRO A 88 0.29 -7.46 -15.27
N LEU A 89 1.42 -7.84 -15.87
CA LEU A 89 1.48 -8.87 -16.91
C LEU A 89 1.09 -10.26 -16.37
N GLN A 90 1.39 -10.53 -15.11
CA GLN A 90 1.17 -11.84 -14.49
C GLN A 90 -0.20 -11.92 -13.80
N ILE A 91 -0.68 -10.80 -13.26
CA ILE A 91 -1.78 -10.76 -12.29
C ILE A 91 -3.10 -10.29 -12.92
N HIS A 92 -3.05 -9.28 -13.78
CA HIS A 92 -4.24 -8.55 -14.24
C HIS A 92 -4.73 -9.07 -15.58
N LEU A 93 -6.05 -9.08 -15.77
CA LEU A 93 -6.69 -9.60 -16.99
C LEU A 93 -7.16 -8.49 -17.93
N THR A 94 -7.30 -7.27 -17.42
CA THR A 94 -7.78 -6.12 -18.17
C THR A 94 -6.63 -5.29 -18.75
N LYS A 95 -6.95 -4.43 -19.72
CA LYS A 95 -5.99 -3.46 -20.26
C LYS A 95 -5.59 -2.39 -19.24
N GLU A 96 -6.43 -2.15 -18.24
CA GLU A 96 -6.24 -1.11 -17.22
C GLU A 96 -5.99 -1.76 -15.86
N ALA A 97 -4.84 -2.43 -15.70
CA ALA A 97 -4.49 -3.23 -14.52
C ALA A 97 -4.73 -2.52 -13.18
N LEU A 98 -4.32 -1.25 -13.05
CA LEU A 98 -4.55 -0.51 -11.80
C LEU A 98 -6.05 -0.24 -11.56
N VAL A 99 -6.83 0.04 -12.60
CA VAL A 99 -8.28 0.24 -12.46
C VAL A 99 -8.96 -1.06 -12.06
N GLU A 100 -8.48 -2.20 -12.55
CA GLU A 100 -8.91 -3.53 -12.11
C GLU A 100 -8.59 -3.77 -10.62
N GLU A 101 -7.40 -3.39 -10.14
CA GLU A 101 -7.05 -3.47 -8.71
C GLU A 101 -8.06 -2.72 -7.84
N TYR A 102 -8.35 -1.46 -8.19
CA TYR A 102 -9.34 -0.63 -7.49
C TYR A 102 -10.75 -1.22 -7.62
N SER A 103 -11.11 -1.77 -8.77
CA SER A 103 -12.43 -2.34 -9.03
C SER A 103 -12.68 -3.60 -8.22
N VAL A 104 -11.70 -4.51 -8.13
CA VAL A 104 -11.80 -5.70 -7.28
C VAL A 104 -11.86 -5.31 -5.81
N ALA A 105 -10.95 -4.43 -5.36
CA ALA A 105 -10.94 -3.93 -3.98
C ALA A 105 -12.29 -3.31 -3.60
N ALA A 106 -12.88 -2.49 -4.47
CA ALA A 106 -14.18 -1.87 -4.24
C ALA A 106 -15.31 -2.88 -4.06
N LYS A 107 -15.33 -3.93 -4.88
CA LYS A 107 -16.41 -4.93 -4.87
C LYS A 107 -16.26 -5.89 -3.69
N VAL A 108 -15.04 -6.34 -3.41
CA VAL A 108 -14.78 -7.31 -2.34
C VAL A 108 -14.86 -6.65 -0.96
N TRP A 109 -14.30 -5.46 -0.78
CA TRP A 109 -14.28 -4.75 0.50
C TRP A 109 -15.38 -3.70 0.66
N LYS A 110 -16.29 -3.61 -0.32
CA LYS A 110 -17.45 -2.70 -0.31
C LYS A 110 -17.07 -1.23 -0.15
N LEU A 111 -16.00 -0.81 -0.83
CA LEU A 111 -15.53 0.59 -0.80
C LEU A 111 -16.46 1.47 -1.65
N SER A 112 -16.79 2.64 -1.12
CA SER A 112 -17.52 3.68 -1.83
C SER A 112 -16.61 4.44 -2.80
N ALA A 113 -17.20 5.27 -3.66
CA ALA A 113 -16.42 6.17 -4.50
C ALA A 113 -15.55 7.13 -3.67
N CYS A 114 -16.04 7.59 -2.51
CA CYS A 114 -15.26 8.46 -1.64
C CYS A 114 -14.01 7.75 -1.11
N ASP A 115 -14.16 6.50 -0.68
CA ASP A 115 -13.04 5.68 -0.18
C ASP A 115 -11.99 5.47 -1.27
N LEU A 116 -12.42 5.13 -2.50
CA LEU A 116 -11.52 4.95 -3.63
C LEU A 116 -10.80 6.26 -4.00
N CYS A 117 -11.50 7.38 -3.98
CA CYS A 117 -10.91 8.70 -4.21
C CYS A 117 -9.89 9.08 -3.13
N GLU A 118 -10.14 8.72 -1.87
CA GLU A 118 -9.18 8.92 -0.77
C GLU A 118 -7.91 8.08 -0.98
N ILE A 119 -8.05 6.80 -1.30
CA ILE A 119 -6.93 5.90 -1.60
C ILE A 119 -6.13 6.43 -2.81
N ALA A 120 -6.82 6.86 -3.87
CA ALA A 120 -6.19 7.44 -5.04
C ALA A 120 -5.46 8.75 -4.71
N ARG A 121 -6.05 9.62 -3.89
CA ARG A 121 -5.43 10.86 -3.40
C ARG A 121 -4.15 10.56 -2.60
N ASN A 122 -4.19 9.58 -1.70
CA ASN A 122 -3.00 9.17 -0.93
C ASN A 122 -1.87 8.69 -1.84
N SER A 123 -2.20 7.96 -2.92
CA SER A 123 -1.21 7.53 -3.92
C SER A 123 -0.45 8.71 -4.57
N VAL A 124 -1.13 9.83 -4.83
CA VAL A 124 -0.50 11.06 -5.35
C VAL A 124 0.44 11.66 -4.31
N TYR A 125 0.06 11.67 -3.03
CA TYR A 125 0.96 12.11 -1.96
C TYR A 125 2.20 11.21 -1.85
N HIS A 126 2.05 9.89 -1.98
CA HIS A 126 3.15 8.92 -1.98
C HIS A 126 4.12 9.08 -3.15
N SER A 127 3.63 9.58 -4.30
CA SER A 127 4.38 9.66 -5.54
C SER A 127 5.65 10.52 -5.44
N GLY A 128 6.56 10.34 -6.40
CA GLY A 128 7.79 11.13 -6.54
C GLY A 128 7.65 12.42 -7.35
N PHE A 129 6.45 12.77 -7.83
CA PHE A 129 6.26 13.94 -8.69
C PHE A 129 6.62 15.26 -7.99
N SER A 130 6.91 16.30 -8.79
CA SER A 130 7.19 17.64 -8.29
C SER A 130 5.97 18.21 -7.56
N HIS A 131 6.20 19.19 -6.69
CA HIS A 131 5.10 19.86 -6.00
C HIS A 131 4.08 20.43 -7.01
N ALA A 132 4.54 21.13 -8.05
CA ALA A 132 3.67 21.72 -9.07
C ALA A 132 2.81 20.72 -9.84
N ALA A 133 3.19 19.43 -9.90
CA ALA A 133 2.36 18.38 -10.52
C ALA A 133 1.36 17.76 -9.55
N LYS A 134 1.45 18.06 -8.24
CA LYS A 134 0.56 17.55 -7.18
C LYS A 134 -0.48 18.57 -6.70
N VAL A 135 -0.30 19.85 -7.02
CA VAL A 135 -1.22 20.95 -6.65
C VAL A 135 -2.16 21.27 -7.80
#